data_AF-A0AAD8XTJ5-F1
#
_entry.id   AF-A0AAD8XTJ5-F1
#
_cell.length_a   1.000
_cell.length_b   1.000
_cell.length_c   1.000
_cell.angle_alpha   90.00
_cell.angle_beta   90.00
_cell.angle_gamma   90.00
#
_symmetry.space_group_name_H-M   'P 1'
#
loop_
_entity.id
_entity.type
_entity.pdbx_description
1 polymer ?
#
loop_
_entity_poly.entity_id
_entity_poly.type
_entity_poly.pdbx_seq_one_letter_code
_entity_poly.pdbx_strand_id
1 'polypeptide(L)'
;MHYPPEQEVFTVATHHSSHDKDGASSSSSSKFATVQNSSLCRSPSARWFVGALMVLLSLSLVHNFRKGLFSEVHDHPLDKNQSLHQRSVRFMPYPHKTLGSGTSLQCQWETRPFVSSNTSKESYLDFTQQNAYAEGICIPPTLNDTLHIFSSEEAIECLSPKAQNRDIKLMLSGDSYMKQLYIGLADILLSKHINNGKEIVGATQRNEVTTIAQHEMEKRRSEEKNSTFPFVQYGPQCYGLVPLSEDCLKVIKELGTDNSTDYVFIISSGVHIYRRSQNQVNATIQEINNFLDTTNRTIFVSPPYYYPDIQFTAELVRDQAEVYRGLLPNVAPENADHPFLDVYELTRSCMWKNCSYDKAHRSRFVNRWKAQLLLNTLCEVQ
;
A
#
# COMPACT_ATOMS: atom_id res chain seq x y z
N MET A 1 31.19 -5.94 -9.26
CA MET A 1 30.57 -6.98 -8.42
C MET A 1 29.16 -7.22 -8.94
N HIS A 2 28.91 -8.37 -9.57
CA HIS A 2 27.57 -8.80 -9.94
C HIS A 2 27.00 -9.62 -8.79
N TYR A 3 25.96 -9.11 -8.12
CA TYR A 3 25.06 -10.00 -7.40
C TYR A 3 24.30 -10.83 -8.44
N PRO A 4 24.11 -12.14 -8.23
CA PRO A 4 23.17 -12.88 -9.05
C PRO A 4 21.79 -12.21 -8.91
N PRO A 5 21.03 -12.04 -9.99
CA PRO A 5 19.66 -11.54 -9.90
C PRO A 5 18.91 -12.43 -8.91
N GLU A 6 18.20 -11.83 -7.96
CA GLU A 6 17.21 -12.53 -7.13
C GLU A 6 16.15 -13.09 -8.09
N GLN A 7 16.33 -14.33 -8.56
CA GLN A 7 15.30 -15.07 -9.26
C GLN A 7 14.32 -15.59 -8.20
N GLU A 8 13.33 -14.77 -7.84
CA GLU A 8 12.20 -15.22 -7.05
C GLU A 8 11.31 -16.12 -7.95
N VAL A 9 11.37 -17.43 -7.74
CA VAL A 9 10.43 -18.37 -8.39
C VAL A 9 9.15 -18.37 -7.59
N PHE A 10 8.10 -17.73 -8.11
CA PHE A 10 6.77 -17.78 -7.51
C PHE A 10 5.97 -18.96 -8.08
N THR A 11 5.54 -19.86 -7.20
CA THR A 11 4.49 -20.84 -7.52
C THR A 11 3.15 -20.20 -7.22
N VAL A 12 2.35 -19.93 -8.25
CA VAL A 12 0.96 -19.50 -8.07
C VAL A 12 0.17 -20.71 -7.59
N ALA A 13 -0.27 -20.71 -6.32
CA ALA A 13 -1.19 -21.71 -5.82
C ALA A 13 -2.58 -21.43 -6.43
N THR A 14 -2.91 -22.11 -7.52
CA THR A 14 -4.28 -22.20 -8.01
C THR A 14 -5.07 -23.08 -7.04
N HIS A 15 -5.95 -22.47 -6.24
CA HIS A 15 -6.96 -23.22 -5.49
C HIS A 15 -7.94 -23.87 -6.49
N HIS A 16 -7.72 -25.14 -6.81
CA HIS A 16 -8.75 -25.98 -7.42
C HIS A 16 -9.58 -26.59 -6.30
N SER A 17 -10.83 -26.13 -6.21
CA SER A 17 -11.90 -26.79 -5.48
C SER A 17 -12.23 -28.12 -6.18
N SER A 18 -11.69 -29.23 -5.69
CA SER A 18 -12.09 -30.56 -6.13
C SER A 18 -13.35 -31.00 -5.37
N HIS A 19 -14.46 -31.11 -6.10
CA HIS A 19 -15.61 -31.90 -5.68
C HIS A 19 -15.29 -33.39 -5.87
N ASP A 20 -15.51 -34.18 -4.82
CA ASP A 20 -15.45 -35.65 -4.83
C ASP A 20 -16.40 -36.26 -5.86
N LYS A 21 -15.91 -37.24 -6.63
CA LYS A 21 -16.64 -38.46 -7.00
C LYS A 21 -15.67 -39.63 -7.22
N ASP A 22 -16.03 -40.75 -6.60
CA ASP A 22 -15.41 -42.07 -6.68
C ASP A 22 -15.25 -42.60 -8.12
N GLY A 23 -14.21 -43.41 -8.37
CA GLY A 23 -14.15 -44.23 -9.57
C GLY A 23 -12.79 -44.88 -9.88
N ALA A 24 -12.72 -46.18 -9.63
CA ALA A 24 -11.62 -47.12 -9.85
C ALA A 24 -10.81 -47.07 -11.17
N SER A 25 -9.52 -47.38 -10.98
CA SER A 25 -8.67 -48.29 -11.78
C SER A 25 -8.05 -47.88 -13.12
N SER A 26 -6.77 -48.24 -13.18
CA SER A 26 -5.98 -48.73 -14.33
C SER A 26 -4.98 -47.78 -15.00
N SER A 27 -3.78 -48.36 -15.11
CA SER A 27 -2.55 -47.96 -15.74
C SER A 27 -2.68 -47.52 -17.21
N SER A 28 -1.85 -46.56 -17.62
CA SER A 28 -0.76 -46.81 -18.59
C SER A 28 -0.09 -45.50 -19.08
N SER A 29 1.15 -45.69 -19.51
CA SER A 29 2.12 -44.80 -20.14
C SER A 29 1.60 -43.61 -20.96
N SER A 30 2.20 -42.43 -20.77
CA SER A 30 2.18 -41.35 -21.76
C SER A 30 3.56 -41.16 -22.40
N LYS A 31 3.60 -41.40 -23.71
CA LYS A 31 4.68 -41.00 -24.62
C LYS A 31 4.43 -39.55 -25.04
N PHE A 32 5.53 -38.81 -25.20
CA PHE A 32 5.57 -37.53 -25.90
C PHE A 32 5.10 -37.67 -27.35
N ALA A 33 4.21 -36.78 -27.78
CA ALA A 33 4.01 -36.47 -29.20
C ALA A 33 3.54 -35.02 -29.37
N THR A 34 4.39 -34.25 -30.05
CA THR A 34 4.15 -32.92 -30.61
C THR A 34 3.09 -33.01 -31.71
N VAL A 35 2.10 -32.11 -31.71
CA VAL A 35 1.20 -31.91 -32.86
C VAL A 35 1.11 -30.41 -33.16
N GLN A 36 1.67 -30.04 -34.31
CA GLN A 36 1.31 -28.85 -35.09
C GLN A 36 0.17 -29.21 -36.05
N ASN A 37 -0.82 -28.31 -36.21
CA ASN A 37 -1.60 -27.97 -37.42
C ASN A 37 -2.97 -27.42 -37.01
N SER A 38 -3.25 -26.12 -37.23
CA SER A 38 -3.75 -25.48 -38.47
C SER A 38 -5.26 -25.59 -38.67
N SER A 39 -5.96 -24.45 -38.67
CA SER A 39 -7.06 -24.07 -39.60
C SER A 39 -7.63 -22.72 -39.16
N LEU A 40 -7.55 -21.64 -39.93
CA LEU A 40 -8.36 -21.30 -41.11
C LEU A 40 -9.88 -21.36 -40.84
N CYS A 41 -10.46 -20.23 -40.43
CA CYS A 41 -11.85 -19.90 -40.70
C CYS A 41 -11.94 -18.46 -41.23
N ARG A 42 -12.60 -18.35 -42.39
CA ARG A 42 -12.85 -17.11 -43.15
C ARG A 42 -14.00 -16.31 -42.55
N SER A 43 -13.94 -15.00 -42.78
CA SER A 43 -14.97 -13.97 -42.61
C SER A 43 -16.36 -14.32 -43.19
N PRO A 44 -17.39 -13.53 -42.86
CA PRO A 44 -17.71 -12.43 -43.78
C PRO A 44 -18.03 -11.09 -43.10
N SER A 45 -17.82 -10.08 -43.94
CA SER A 45 -18.12 -8.65 -43.83
C SER A 45 -19.57 -8.29 -43.47
N ALA A 46 -19.73 -7.16 -42.77
CA ALA A 46 -20.83 -6.22 -43.04
C ALA A 46 -20.37 -4.78 -42.71
N ARG A 47 -20.60 -3.88 -43.67
CA ARG A 47 -20.37 -2.43 -43.62
C ARG A 47 -21.66 -1.69 -43.21
N TRP A 48 -21.47 -0.41 -42.87
CA TRP A 48 -22.41 0.73 -42.84
C TRP A 48 -23.12 1.00 -41.50
N PHE A 49 -22.75 2.10 -40.84
CA PHE A 49 -23.59 3.29 -40.81
C PHE A 49 -22.76 4.55 -40.53
N VAL A 50 -22.96 5.55 -41.38
CA VAL A 50 -22.54 6.94 -41.25
C VAL A 50 -23.60 7.66 -40.43
N GLY A 51 -23.20 8.44 -39.43
CA GLY A 51 -24.12 9.24 -38.62
C GLY A 51 -23.37 10.38 -37.94
N ALA A 52 -23.19 11.47 -38.67
CA ALA A 52 -22.74 12.75 -38.13
C ALA A 52 -23.83 13.34 -37.24
N LEU A 53 -23.46 13.87 -36.07
CA LEU A 53 -24.25 14.88 -35.40
C LEU A 53 -23.33 15.95 -34.79
N MET A 54 -23.29 17.08 -35.47
CA MET A 54 -22.75 18.34 -34.99
C MET A 54 -23.70 18.92 -33.95
N VAL A 55 -23.19 19.25 -32.76
CA VAL A 55 -23.83 20.21 -31.85
C VAL A 55 -22.88 21.39 -31.67
N LEU A 56 -23.19 22.45 -32.41
CA LEU A 56 -22.75 23.82 -32.16
C LEU A 56 -23.71 24.42 -31.15
N LEU A 57 -23.24 24.83 -29.97
CA LEU A 57 -23.89 25.85 -29.15
C LEU A 57 -22.85 26.70 -28.41
N SER A 58 -22.58 27.85 -29.03
CA SER A 58 -22.37 29.18 -28.45
C SER A 58 -21.67 29.33 -27.10
N LEU A 59 -20.47 29.93 -27.20
CA LEU A 59 -19.90 30.86 -26.23
C LEU A 59 -20.93 31.90 -25.77
N SER A 60 -21.03 32.09 -24.46
CA SER A 60 -21.48 33.34 -23.84
C SER A 60 -20.62 33.57 -22.61
N LEU A 61 -19.81 34.61 -22.73
CA LEU A 61 -18.88 35.15 -21.76
C LEU A 61 -19.66 35.97 -20.71
N VAL A 62 -19.10 36.04 -19.49
CA VAL A 62 -19.10 37.21 -18.57
C VAL A 62 -20.21 37.34 -17.49
N HIS A 63 -19.69 37.38 -16.24
CA HIS A 63 -20.18 38.01 -15.01
C HIS A 63 -21.19 37.27 -14.13
N ASN A 64 -20.67 36.60 -13.08
CA ASN A 64 -20.98 36.94 -11.67
C ASN A 64 -20.05 36.16 -10.72
N PHE A 65 -18.89 36.74 -10.39
CA PHE A 65 -18.05 36.28 -9.29
C PHE A 65 -18.00 37.37 -8.22
N ARG A 66 -18.99 37.37 -7.30
CA ARG A 66 -18.85 38.02 -5.99
C ARG A 66 -19.99 37.64 -5.02
N LYS A 67 -19.55 37.14 -3.86
CA LYS A 67 -20.19 37.11 -2.52
C LYS A 67 -20.99 35.85 -2.13
N GLY A 68 -20.58 35.31 -0.98
CA GLY A 68 -21.21 34.22 -0.21
C GLY A 68 -20.44 32.91 -0.39
N LEU A 69 -19.84 32.26 0.60
CA LEU A 69 -20.07 32.23 2.05
C LEU A 69 -18.71 31.82 2.67
N PHE A 70 -18.08 32.66 3.49
CA PHE A 70 -17.19 32.12 4.51
C PHE A 70 -18.12 31.54 5.57
N SER A 71 -18.20 30.22 5.63
CA SER A 71 -18.75 29.56 6.81
C SER A 71 -17.80 29.88 7.96
N GLU A 72 -18.28 30.62 8.95
CA GLU A 72 -17.64 30.68 10.26
C GLU A 72 -17.44 29.24 10.73
N VAL A 73 -16.18 28.81 10.75
CA VAL A 73 -15.79 27.60 11.48
C VAL A 73 -15.92 27.99 12.95
N HIS A 74 -17.05 27.60 13.55
CA HIS A 74 -17.16 27.61 15.00
C HIS A 74 -16.19 26.56 15.54
N ASP A 75 -15.02 27.03 15.97
CA ASP A 75 -14.11 26.28 16.84
C ASP A 75 -14.83 26.04 18.17
N HIS A 76 -15.63 24.96 18.22
CA HIS A 76 -16.06 24.41 19.49
C HIS A 76 -14.82 23.83 20.18
N PRO A 77 -14.47 24.29 21.39
CA PRO A 77 -13.38 23.68 22.14
C PRO A 77 -13.73 22.21 22.37
N LEU A 78 -12.99 21.31 21.72
CA LEU A 78 -13.09 19.87 21.89
C LEU A 78 -13.05 19.56 23.38
N ASP A 79 -14.17 19.05 23.89
CA ASP A 79 -14.34 18.66 25.27
C ASP A 79 -13.43 17.44 25.54
N LYS A 80 -12.21 17.69 26.04
CA LYS A 80 -11.10 16.72 26.21
C LYS A 80 -11.40 15.57 27.22
N ASN A 81 -12.66 15.38 27.59
CA ASN A 81 -13.12 14.39 28.56
C ASN A 81 -14.08 13.34 27.98
N GLN A 82 -14.33 13.30 26.66
CA GLN A 82 -14.93 12.10 26.06
C GLN A 82 -14.03 10.88 26.32
N SER A 83 -14.63 9.81 26.82
CA SER A 83 -13.91 8.55 27.05
C SER A 83 -13.35 8.05 25.71
N LEU A 84 -12.13 7.51 25.70
CA LEU A 84 -11.50 6.95 24.50
C LEU A 84 -12.41 5.97 23.72
N HIS A 85 -13.33 5.29 24.42
CA HIS A 85 -14.34 4.40 23.82
C HIS A 85 -15.49 5.10 23.06
N GLN A 86 -15.51 6.43 22.98
CA GLN A 86 -16.53 7.19 22.23
C GLN A 86 -16.03 7.73 20.90
N ARG A 87 -14.75 7.57 20.58
CA ARG A 87 -14.22 8.01 19.28
C ARG A 87 -14.62 7.00 18.23
N SER A 88 -15.33 7.45 17.20
CA SER A 88 -15.65 6.61 16.04
C SER A 88 -14.57 6.75 14.99
N VAL A 89 -14.25 5.66 14.30
CA VAL A 89 -13.27 5.68 13.21
C VAL A 89 -13.96 5.40 11.89
N ARG A 90 -13.69 6.23 10.88
CA ARG A 90 -14.26 6.08 9.54
C ARG A 90 -13.19 5.81 8.49
N PHE A 91 -13.57 5.01 7.49
CA PHE A 91 -12.84 4.89 6.24
C PHE A 91 -13.04 6.16 5.39
N MET A 92 -11.95 6.65 4.84
CA MET A 92 -11.94 7.77 3.90
C MET A 92 -12.05 7.21 2.48
N PRO A 93 -13.21 7.36 1.80
CA PRO A 93 -13.36 6.89 0.43
C PRO A 93 -12.41 7.66 -0.49
N TYR A 94 -12.14 7.08 -1.65
CA TYR A 94 -11.33 7.72 -2.66
C TYR A 94 -11.92 9.08 -3.13
N PRO A 95 -11.12 10.13 -3.35
CA PRO A 95 -9.65 10.17 -3.21
C PRO A 95 -9.20 10.15 -1.75
N HIS A 96 -8.21 9.30 -1.45
CA HIS A 96 -7.66 9.17 -0.10
C HIS A 96 -6.80 10.38 0.30
N LYS A 97 -6.53 10.54 1.60
CA LYS A 97 -5.75 11.67 2.11
C LYS A 97 -4.26 11.51 1.78
N THR A 98 -3.65 12.55 1.24
CA THR A 98 -2.19 12.68 1.19
C THR A 98 -1.72 13.43 2.43
N LEU A 99 -0.79 12.84 3.19
CA LEU A 99 -0.29 13.42 4.44
C LEU A 99 0.75 14.53 4.22
N GLY A 100 1.21 14.70 2.98
CA GLY A 100 2.28 15.62 2.60
C GLY A 100 3.36 14.91 1.79
N SER A 101 4.45 15.61 1.50
CA SER A 101 5.64 15.06 0.86
C SER A 101 6.86 15.94 1.07
N GLY A 102 8.04 15.40 0.81
CA GLY A 102 9.29 16.14 0.89
C GLY A 102 9.58 16.62 2.32
N THR A 103 10.20 17.79 2.44
CA THR A 103 10.64 18.33 3.73
C THR A 103 9.49 18.52 4.73
N SER A 104 8.23 18.61 4.28
CA SER A 104 7.07 18.70 5.17
C SER A 104 6.85 17.42 6.00
N LEU A 105 7.38 16.28 5.56
CA LEU A 105 7.30 14.99 6.25
C LEU A 105 8.61 14.57 6.94
N GLN A 106 9.57 15.49 7.05
CA GLN A 106 10.72 15.28 7.94
C GLN A 106 10.27 15.26 9.39
N CYS A 107 10.83 14.34 10.16
CA CYS A 107 10.49 14.15 11.56
C CYS A 107 11.71 13.71 12.35
N GLN A 108 11.62 13.74 13.68
CA GLN A 108 12.62 13.15 14.56
C GLN A 108 12.06 11.85 15.11
N TRP A 109 12.83 10.78 15.02
CA TRP A 109 12.47 9.52 15.69
C TRP A 109 12.71 9.67 17.19
N GLU A 110 11.70 9.30 17.96
CA GLU A 110 11.73 9.32 19.42
C GLU A 110 11.02 8.10 20.00
N THR A 111 11.52 7.60 21.13
CA THR A 111 10.77 6.67 21.97
C THR A 111 10.13 7.46 23.10
N ARG A 112 8.92 7.06 23.50
CA ARG A 112 8.23 7.64 24.65
C ARG A 112 8.10 6.53 25.68
N PRO A 113 8.98 6.48 26.71
CA PRO A 113 8.88 5.45 27.72
C PRO A 113 7.52 5.54 28.39
N PHE A 114 6.83 4.40 28.47
CA PHE A 114 5.56 4.31 29.17
C PHE A 114 5.83 4.45 30.67
N VAL A 115 5.80 5.68 31.17
CA VAL A 115 5.77 5.92 32.60
C VAL A 115 4.35 5.59 33.00
N SER A 116 4.15 4.44 33.67
CA SER A 116 2.89 4.11 34.35
C SER A 116 2.70 5.13 35.47
N SER A 117 2.31 6.34 35.09
CA SER A 117 1.84 7.33 36.03
C SER A 117 0.49 6.79 36.51
N ASN A 118 0.29 6.68 37.81
CA ASN A 118 -0.96 6.19 38.42
C ASN A 118 -2.20 7.05 38.09
N THR A 119 -2.10 7.97 37.12
CA THR A 119 -3.24 8.69 36.56
C THR A 119 -3.94 7.82 35.52
N SER A 120 -5.16 7.43 35.85
CA SER A 120 -6.05 6.46 35.20
C SER A 120 -6.37 6.63 33.71
N LYS A 121 -5.72 7.53 32.96
CA LYS A 121 -5.96 7.73 31.51
C LYS A 121 -5.00 6.94 30.60
N GLU A 122 -3.88 6.45 31.11
CA GLU A 122 -2.85 5.77 30.30
C GLU A 122 -2.98 4.24 30.26
N SER A 123 -3.88 3.62 31.04
CA SER A 123 -4.11 2.16 30.99
C SER A 123 -4.93 1.67 29.78
N TYR A 124 -5.15 2.53 28.79
CA TYR A 124 -6.07 2.28 27.66
C TYR A 124 -5.36 2.08 26.31
N LEU A 125 -4.03 2.19 26.24
CA LEU A 125 -3.31 1.91 25.00
C LEU A 125 -3.30 0.41 24.73
N ASP A 126 -3.61 0.02 23.49
CA ASP A 126 -3.55 -1.38 23.08
C ASP A 126 -2.11 -1.85 22.81
N PHE A 127 -1.94 -3.13 22.50
CA PHE A 127 -0.64 -3.72 22.15
C PHE A 127 0.07 -2.92 21.03
N THR A 128 -0.66 -2.51 19.99
CA THR A 128 -0.08 -1.79 18.86
C THR A 128 0.45 -0.42 19.26
N GLN A 129 -0.36 0.37 19.97
CA GLN A 129 0.01 1.71 20.42
C GLN A 129 1.18 1.67 21.40
N GLN A 130 1.15 0.73 22.36
CA GLN A 130 2.25 0.54 23.32
C GLN A 130 3.57 0.26 22.60
N ASN A 131 3.58 -0.66 21.64
CA ASN A 131 4.79 -0.97 20.87
C ASN A 131 5.25 0.22 20.02
N ALA A 132 4.34 0.96 19.37
CA ALA A 132 4.72 2.14 18.61
C ALA A 132 5.48 3.15 19.48
N TYR A 133 4.97 3.50 20.67
CA TYR A 133 5.64 4.43 21.58
C TYR A 133 6.94 3.89 22.17
N ALA A 134 6.97 2.60 22.53
CA ALA A 134 8.14 1.99 23.16
C ALA A 134 9.30 1.79 22.17
N GLU A 135 9.00 1.39 20.95
CA GLU A 135 9.99 1.05 19.93
C GLU A 135 10.44 2.25 19.11
N GLY A 136 9.54 3.22 18.89
CA GLY A 136 9.84 4.49 18.23
C GLY A 136 8.76 4.97 17.29
N ILE A 137 8.49 6.28 17.36
CA ILE A 137 7.58 7.00 16.47
C ILE A 137 8.30 8.14 15.77
N CYS A 138 7.75 8.61 14.66
CA CYS A 138 8.27 9.77 13.92
C CYS A 138 7.11 10.61 13.41
N ILE A 139 6.78 11.67 14.14
CA ILE A 139 5.65 12.56 13.83
C ILE A 139 6.20 13.84 13.19
N PRO A 140 5.90 14.11 11.91
CA PRO A 140 6.28 15.38 11.28
C PRO A 140 5.62 16.56 11.99
N PRO A 141 6.31 17.70 12.16
CA PRO A 141 5.73 18.88 12.81
C PRO A 141 4.41 19.36 12.17
N THR A 142 4.28 19.18 10.86
CA THR A 142 3.07 19.52 10.07
C THR A 142 1.87 18.63 10.39
N LEU A 143 2.08 17.47 11.01
CA LEU A 143 1.06 16.49 11.34
C LEU A 143 0.89 16.28 12.85
N ASN A 144 1.51 17.13 13.68
CA ASN A 144 1.52 16.92 15.13
C ASN A 144 0.10 16.84 15.75
N ASP A 145 -0.84 17.60 15.19
CA ASP A 145 -2.21 17.69 15.71
C ASP A 145 -3.19 16.80 14.94
N THR A 146 -2.76 16.20 13.82
CA THR A 146 -3.63 15.44 12.90
C THR A 146 -3.25 13.97 12.77
N LEU A 147 -1.99 13.60 13.05
CA LEU A 147 -1.55 12.22 12.97
C LEU A 147 -2.07 11.44 14.18
N HIS A 148 -2.84 10.39 13.91
CA HIS A 148 -3.34 9.47 14.92
C HIS A 148 -2.54 8.16 14.93
N ILE A 149 -2.23 7.65 16.11
CA ILE A 149 -1.64 6.30 16.26
C ILE A 149 -2.79 5.34 16.52
N PHE A 150 -3.19 4.63 15.48
CA PHE A 150 -4.31 3.69 15.53
C PHE A 150 -3.97 2.50 16.42
N SER A 151 -4.90 2.17 17.32
CA SER A 151 -4.98 0.85 17.94
C SER A 151 -5.40 -0.20 16.93
N SER A 152 -5.21 -1.48 17.27
CA SER A 152 -5.71 -2.61 16.48
C SER A 152 -7.22 -2.55 16.28
N GLU A 153 -7.99 -2.16 17.30
CA GLU A 153 -9.45 -2.07 17.22
C GLU A 153 -9.89 -0.96 16.27
N GLU A 154 -9.32 0.24 16.41
CA GLU A 154 -9.59 1.39 15.51
C GLU A 154 -9.22 1.08 14.05
N ALA A 155 -8.08 0.41 13.82
CA ALA A 155 -7.66 -0.01 12.48
C ALA A 155 -8.60 -1.06 11.88
N ILE A 156 -9.06 -2.03 12.69
CA ILE A 156 -10.06 -3.02 12.28
C ILE A 156 -11.38 -2.32 11.96
N GLU A 157 -11.88 -1.45 12.83
CA GLU A 157 -13.13 -0.72 12.64
C GLU A 157 -13.10 0.10 11.34
N CYS A 158 -12.02 0.86 11.11
CA CYS A 158 -11.83 1.64 9.90
C CYS A 158 -11.92 0.77 8.64
N LEU A 159 -11.25 -0.39 8.63
CA LEU A 159 -11.15 -1.22 7.42
C LEU A 159 -12.22 -2.33 7.38
N SER A 160 -13.14 -2.34 8.35
CA SER A 160 -14.17 -3.37 8.47
C SER A 160 -15.32 -3.12 7.51
N PRO A 161 -15.67 -4.09 6.64
CA PRO A 161 -16.79 -3.91 5.75
C PRO A 161 -18.12 -3.69 6.49
N LYS A 162 -18.28 -4.38 7.61
CA LYS A 162 -19.49 -4.30 8.44
C LYS A 162 -19.56 -3.00 9.24
N ALA A 163 -18.46 -2.53 9.84
CA ALA A 163 -18.48 -1.30 10.62
C ALA A 163 -18.67 -0.07 9.73
N GLN A 164 -18.05 -0.07 8.54
CA GLN A 164 -18.18 1.02 7.57
C GLN A 164 -19.42 0.92 6.69
N ASN A 165 -20.09 -0.25 6.66
CA ASN A 165 -21.17 -0.57 5.73
C ASN A 165 -20.74 -0.38 4.26
N ARG A 166 -19.55 -0.87 3.91
CA ARG A 166 -18.89 -0.74 2.58
C ARG A 166 -18.05 -1.98 2.32
N ASP A 167 -18.03 -2.54 1.11
CA ASP A 167 -17.09 -3.63 0.81
C ASP A 167 -15.69 -3.04 0.55
N ILE A 168 -14.80 -3.07 1.53
CA ILE A 168 -13.45 -2.49 1.45
C ILE A 168 -12.42 -3.61 1.27
N LYS A 169 -11.57 -3.51 0.24
CA LYS A 169 -10.52 -4.49 -0.04
C LYS A 169 -9.18 -3.82 -0.31
N LEU A 170 -8.19 -4.11 0.55
CA LEU A 170 -6.83 -3.59 0.39
C LEU A 170 -5.94 -4.62 -0.30
N MET A 171 -5.29 -4.19 -1.38
CA MET A 171 -4.37 -5.00 -2.17
C MET A 171 -3.00 -4.34 -2.20
N LEU A 172 -2.00 -4.98 -1.58
CA LEU A 172 -0.62 -4.52 -1.61
C LEU A 172 0.14 -5.30 -2.67
N SER A 173 0.90 -4.62 -3.53
CA SER A 173 1.76 -5.27 -4.53
C SER A 173 3.04 -4.47 -4.76
N GLY A 174 4.14 -5.17 -5.01
CA GLY A 174 5.42 -4.54 -5.32
C GLY A 174 6.60 -5.37 -4.88
N ASP A 175 7.65 -4.70 -4.44
CA ASP A 175 8.91 -5.31 -4.07
C ASP A 175 8.99 -5.75 -2.59
N SER A 176 10.21 -6.04 -2.12
CA SER A 176 10.46 -6.41 -0.73
C SER A 176 10.02 -5.35 0.29
N TYR A 177 9.94 -4.07 -0.08
CA TYR A 177 9.44 -3.02 0.83
C TYR A 177 7.93 -3.07 0.99
N MET A 178 7.22 -3.43 -0.08
CA MET A 178 5.77 -3.65 -0.01
C MET A 178 5.42 -4.88 0.81
N LYS A 179 6.22 -5.96 0.74
CA LYS A 179 6.10 -7.11 1.66
C LYS A 179 6.26 -6.66 3.11
N GLN A 180 7.26 -5.83 3.38
CA GLN A 180 7.50 -5.30 4.73
C GLN A 180 6.37 -4.39 5.23
N LEU A 181 5.83 -3.51 4.39
CA LEU A 181 4.65 -2.70 4.71
C LEU A 181 3.44 -3.57 5.03
N TYR A 182 3.19 -4.61 4.21
CA TYR A 182 2.12 -5.59 4.46
C TYR A 182 2.27 -6.27 5.82
N ILE A 183 3.47 -6.72 6.16
CA ILE A 183 3.74 -7.35 7.47
C ILE A 183 3.52 -6.35 8.62
N GLY A 184 3.94 -5.08 8.44
CA GLY A 184 3.67 -4.02 9.41
C GLY A 184 2.18 -3.77 9.64
N LEU A 185 1.37 -3.78 8.57
CA LEU A 185 -0.08 -3.64 8.65
C LEU A 185 -0.73 -4.89 9.29
N ALA A 186 -0.26 -6.08 8.95
CA ALA A 186 -0.75 -7.32 9.54
C ALA A 186 -0.44 -7.41 11.05
N ASP A 187 0.72 -6.91 11.50
CA ASP A 187 1.03 -6.80 12.94
C ASP A 187 0.01 -5.94 13.68
N ILE A 188 -0.39 -4.81 13.10
CA ILE A 188 -1.40 -3.90 13.66
C ILE A 188 -2.75 -4.61 13.71
N LEU A 189 -3.22 -5.16 12.59
CA LEU A 189 -4.56 -5.75 12.50
C LEU A 189 -4.71 -7.03 13.33
N LEU A 190 -3.64 -7.81 13.50
CA LEU A 190 -3.66 -9.02 14.33
C LEU A 190 -3.33 -8.73 15.81
N SER A 191 -2.99 -7.49 16.15
CA SER A 191 -2.56 -7.07 17.50
C SER A 191 -1.46 -7.97 18.07
N LYS A 192 -0.51 -8.38 17.22
CA LYS A 192 0.60 -9.26 17.61
C LYS A 192 1.78 -9.10 16.68
N HIS A 193 2.96 -9.46 17.16
CA HIS A 193 4.13 -9.60 16.30
C HIS A 193 4.12 -10.97 15.60
N ILE A 194 3.78 -11.01 14.31
CA ILE A 194 3.88 -12.21 13.47
C ILE A 194 5.29 -12.82 13.53
N ASN A 195 5.45 -14.14 13.58
CA ASN A 195 6.76 -14.77 13.73
C ASN A 195 7.53 -14.30 14.98
N ASN A 196 6.82 -14.15 16.11
CA ASN A 196 7.37 -13.83 17.43
C ASN A 196 8.21 -12.54 17.49
N GLY A 197 7.93 -11.56 16.64
CA GLY A 197 8.67 -10.29 16.63
C GLY A 197 10.12 -10.38 16.16
N LYS A 198 10.54 -11.51 15.60
CA LYS A 198 11.86 -11.61 14.98
C LYS A 198 11.98 -10.60 13.84
N GLU A 199 13.15 -10.02 13.74
CA GLU A 199 13.51 -9.14 12.64
C GLU A 199 13.60 -9.93 11.34
N ILE A 200 13.32 -9.23 10.24
CA ILE A 200 13.11 -9.86 8.93
C ILE A 200 14.32 -9.53 8.06
N VAL A 201 15.22 -10.50 7.92
CA VAL A 201 16.51 -10.37 7.26
C VAL A 201 16.54 -11.26 6.01
N GLY A 202 16.87 -10.68 4.87
CA GLY A 202 17.00 -11.41 3.60
C GLY A 202 15.66 -11.82 2.96
N ALA A 203 15.73 -12.26 1.70
CA ALA A 203 14.55 -12.53 0.87
C ALA A 203 13.74 -13.74 1.35
N THR A 204 14.42 -14.84 1.70
CA THR A 204 13.77 -16.07 2.15
C THR A 204 12.89 -15.84 3.38
N GLN A 205 13.43 -15.19 4.42
CA GLN A 205 12.67 -14.90 5.63
C GLN A 205 11.53 -13.90 5.36
N ARG A 206 11.72 -12.90 4.50
CA ARG A 206 10.64 -11.99 4.09
C ARG A 206 9.48 -12.75 3.44
N ASN A 207 9.78 -13.68 2.54
CA ASN A 207 8.77 -14.48 1.86
C ASN A 207 8.04 -15.39 2.85
N GLU A 208 8.78 -16.07 3.73
CA GLU A 208 8.20 -16.89 4.80
C GLU A 208 7.26 -16.09 5.71
N VAL A 209 7.71 -14.95 6.23
CA VAL A 209 6.89 -14.10 7.13
C VAL A 209 5.69 -13.51 6.39
N THR A 210 5.82 -13.17 5.11
CA THR A 210 4.68 -12.72 4.29
C THR A 210 3.64 -13.82 4.16
N THR A 211 4.05 -15.06 3.87
CA THR A 211 3.14 -16.21 3.79
C THR A 211 2.45 -16.48 5.13
N ILE A 212 3.19 -16.44 6.24
CA ILE A 212 2.62 -16.57 7.59
C ILE A 212 1.59 -15.46 7.84
N ALA A 213 1.93 -14.21 7.51
CA ALA A 213 1.03 -13.07 7.67
C ALA A 213 -0.27 -13.25 6.86
N GLN A 214 -0.17 -13.65 5.59
CA GLN A 214 -1.33 -13.95 4.75
C GLN A 214 -2.19 -15.05 5.33
N HIS A 215 -1.58 -16.15 5.78
CA HIS A 215 -2.29 -17.26 6.39
C HIS A 215 -3.03 -16.83 7.66
N GLU A 216 -2.39 -16.08 8.56
CA GLU A 216 -3.01 -15.61 9.80
C GLU A 216 -4.15 -14.61 9.55
N MET A 217 -4.00 -13.70 8.58
CA MET A 217 -5.05 -12.77 8.17
C MET A 217 -6.25 -13.51 7.58
N GLU A 218 -6.02 -14.48 6.69
CA GLU A 218 -7.07 -15.31 6.08
C GLU A 218 -7.79 -16.15 7.13
N LYS A 219 -7.03 -16.79 8.03
CA LYS A 219 -7.56 -17.59 9.12
C LYS A 219 -8.47 -16.76 10.02
N ARG A 220 -8.02 -15.57 10.44
CA ARG A 220 -8.81 -14.66 11.28
C ARG A 220 -10.12 -14.26 10.62
N ARG A 221 -10.13 -14.09 9.29
CA ARG A 221 -11.31 -13.73 8.51
C ARG A 221 -12.26 -14.91 8.28
N SER A 222 -11.73 -16.02 7.76
CA SER A 222 -12.51 -17.14 7.23
C SER A 222 -12.86 -18.19 8.29
N GLU A 223 -11.87 -18.66 9.05
CA GLU A 223 -12.04 -19.77 10.01
C GLU A 223 -12.83 -19.33 11.24
N GLU A 224 -12.59 -18.10 11.70
CA GLU A 224 -13.29 -17.54 12.85
C GLU A 224 -14.65 -16.92 12.51
N LYS A 225 -15.06 -16.97 11.23
CA LYS A 225 -16.28 -16.34 10.70
C LYS A 225 -16.39 -14.87 11.11
N ASN A 226 -15.26 -14.20 11.24
CA ASN A 226 -15.21 -12.82 11.69
C ASN A 226 -15.45 -11.89 10.51
N SER A 227 -16.72 -11.67 10.18
CA SER A 227 -17.14 -10.78 9.09
C SER A 227 -16.79 -9.32 9.32
N THR A 228 -16.35 -8.92 10.51
CA THR A 228 -15.83 -7.57 10.75
C THR A 228 -14.34 -7.47 10.45
N PHE A 229 -13.60 -8.58 10.33
CA PHE A 229 -12.17 -8.51 10.11
C PHE A 229 -11.83 -8.04 8.68
N PRO A 230 -10.89 -7.10 8.49
CA PRO A 230 -10.64 -6.50 7.19
C PRO A 230 -10.12 -7.48 6.12
N PHE A 231 -10.45 -7.20 4.86
CA PHE A 231 -9.81 -7.86 3.72
C PHE A 231 -8.51 -7.12 3.37
N VAL A 232 -7.36 -7.74 3.65
CA VAL A 232 -6.04 -7.23 3.25
C VAL A 232 -5.21 -8.37 2.68
N GLN A 233 -4.73 -8.21 1.46
CA GLN A 233 -3.95 -9.23 0.77
C GLN A 233 -2.68 -8.66 0.15
N TYR A 234 -1.59 -9.41 0.26
CA TYR A 234 -0.42 -9.21 -0.59
C TYR A 234 -0.63 -9.94 -1.93
N GLY A 235 -0.77 -9.18 -3.01
CA GLY A 235 -1.00 -9.71 -4.35
C GLY A 235 0.28 -10.24 -5.02
N PRO A 236 0.15 -10.87 -6.20
CA PRO A 236 1.30 -11.19 -7.02
C PRO A 236 2.08 -9.90 -7.35
N GLN A 237 3.41 -10.04 -7.48
CA GLN A 237 4.25 -8.94 -7.93
C GLN A 237 3.90 -8.61 -9.38
N CYS A 238 3.14 -7.54 -9.56
CA CYS A 238 2.57 -7.23 -10.87
C CYS A 238 3.21 -5.99 -11.51
N TYR A 239 3.96 -5.21 -10.71
CA TYR A 239 4.73 -4.05 -11.17
C TYR A 239 6.03 -3.90 -10.37
N GLY A 240 7.10 -3.47 -11.04
CA GLY A 240 8.41 -3.20 -10.42
C GLY A 240 9.50 -4.18 -10.80
N LEU A 241 9.50 -5.41 -10.27
CA LEU A 241 10.50 -6.42 -10.66
C LEU A 241 10.35 -6.85 -12.12
N VAL A 242 9.11 -6.96 -12.59
CA VAL A 242 8.76 -7.15 -14.00
C VAL A 242 8.12 -5.89 -14.59
N PRO A 243 8.23 -5.65 -15.91
CA PRO A 243 7.47 -4.60 -16.57
C PRO A 243 5.99 -4.76 -16.29
N LEU A 244 5.26 -3.66 -16.31
CA LEU A 244 3.81 -3.68 -16.19
C LEU A 244 3.22 -4.57 -17.29
N SER A 245 2.62 -5.69 -16.90
CA SER A 245 1.98 -6.61 -17.85
C SER A 245 0.53 -6.25 -18.08
N GLU A 246 0.01 -6.62 -19.26
CA GLU A 246 -1.43 -6.49 -19.57
C GLU A 246 -2.30 -7.24 -18.55
N ASP A 247 -1.84 -8.38 -18.04
CA ASP A 247 -2.56 -9.12 -17.00
C ASP A 247 -2.62 -8.36 -15.66
N CYS A 248 -1.53 -7.71 -15.24
CA CYS A 248 -1.54 -6.84 -14.05
C CYS A 248 -2.48 -5.65 -14.25
N LEU A 249 -2.40 -4.99 -15.40
CA LEU A 249 -3.28 -3.87 -15.74
C LEU A 249 -4.74 -4.29 -15.77
N LYS A 250 -5.03 -5.47 -16.33
CA LYS A 250 -6.37 -6.03 -16.37
C LYS A 250 -6.90 -6.24 -14.95
N VAL A 251 -6.11 -6.84 -14.05
CA VAL A 251 -6.51 -7.02 -12.64
C VAL A 251 -6.75 -5.68 -11.94
N ILE A 252 -5.86 -4.70 -12.10
CA ILE A 252 -6.03 -3.38 -11.47
C ILE A 252 -7.28 -2.68 -12.03
N LYS A 253 -7.50 -2.71 -13.35
CA LYS A 253 -8.63 -2.04 -14.01
C LYS A 253 -9.97 -2.73 -13.71
N GLU A 254 -10.05 -4.04 -13.84
CA GLU A 254 -11.28 -4.80 -13.60
C GLU A 254 -11.76 -4.60 -12.17
N LEU A 255 -10.84 -4.69 -11.19
CA LEU A 255 -11.18 -4.44 -9.79
C LEU A 255 -11.50 -2.95 -9.54
N GLY A 256 -10.80 -2.02 -10.18
CA GLY A 256 -11.07 -0.58 -10.06
C GLY A 256 -12.41 -0.12 -10.65
N THR A 257 -13.02 -0.89 -11.56
CA THR A 257 -14.32 -0.57 -12.19
C THR A 257 -15.55 -1.02 -11.40
N ASP A 258 -15.37 -1.86 -10.38
CA ASP A 258 -16.46 -2.30 -9.53
C ASP A 258 -16.85 -1.20 -8.54
N ASN A 259 -17.94 -0.48 -8.83
CA ASN A 259 -18.45 0.58 -7.96
C ASN A 259 -19.06 0.06 -6.64
N SER A 260 -19.25 -1.25 -6.49
CA SER A 260 -19.79 -1.85 -5.26
C SER A 260 -18.71 -2.16 -4.22
N THR A 261 -17.44 -2.21 -4.64
CA THR A 261 -16.29 -2.50 -3.77
C THR A 261 -15.29 -1.33 -3.80
N ASP A 262 -14.89 -0.84 -2.63
CA ASP A 262 -13.75 0.06 -2.49
C ASP A 262 -12.44 -0.73 -2.54
N TYR A 263 -11.97 -1.01 -3.76
CA TYR A 263 -10.62 -1.56 -3.97
C TYR A 263 -9.57 -0.46 -3.78
N VAL A 264 -8.62 -0.71 -2.87
CA VAL A 264 -7.48 0.16 -2.61
C VAL A 264 -6.19 -0.57 -2.98
N PHE A 265 -5.56 -0.15 -4.07
CA PHE A 265 -4.27 -0.68 -4.50
C PHE A 265 -3.14 0.14 -3.95
N ILE A 266 -2.25 -0.47 -3.17
CA ILE A 266 -1.08 0.19 -2.59
C ILE A 266 0.17 -0.41 -3.23
N ILE A 267 0.94 0.42 -3.94
CA ILE A 267 1.99 -0.06 -4.85
C ILE A 267 3.29 0.73 -4.65
N SER A 268 4.42 0.02 -4.73
CA SER A 268 5.76 0.62 -4.85
C SER A 268 6.65 -0.22 -5.74
N SER A 269 7.55 0.43 -6.47
CA SER A 269 8.40 -0.22 -7.48
C SER A 269 9.70 0.52 -7.83
N GLY A 270 9.94 1.70 -7.25
CA GLY A 270 10.92 2.66 -7.78
C GLY A 270 12.34 2.10 -7.91
N VAL A 271 12.79 1.30 -6.94
CA VAL A 271 14.16 0.75 -6.91
C VAL A 271 14.36 -0.30 -8.00
N HIS A 272 13.38 -1.16 -8.23
CA HIS A 272 13.47 -2.23 -9.21
C HIS A 272 13.30 -1.71 -10.63
N ILE A 273 12.44 -0.72 -10.84
CA ILE A 273 12.34 -0.01 -12.11
C ILE A 273 13.67 0.66 -12.41
N TYR A 274 14.25 1.39 -11.45
CA TYR A 274 15.54 2.03 -11.63
C TYR A 274 16.64 1.06 -12.06
N ARG A 275 16.72 -0.12 -11.43
CA ARG A 275 17.65 -1.17 -11.83
C ARG A 275 17.35 -1.72 -13.23
N ARG A 276 16.08 -1.97 -13.57
CA ARG A 276 15.66 -2.46 -14.90
C ARG A 276 15.98 -1.44 -15.99
N SER A 277 15.79 -0.16 -15.71
CA SER A 277 16.11 0.96 -16.59
C SER A 277 17.62 1.25 -16.65
N GLN A 278 18.47 0.29 -16.31
CA GLN A 278 19.93 0.40 -16.33
C GLN A 278 20.44 1.63 -15.55
N ASN A 279 19.83 1.91 -14.39
CA ASN A 279 20.16 3.03 -13.52
C ASN A 279 19.88 4.42 -14.16
N GLN A 280 18.98 4.50 -15.15
CA GLN A 280 18.58 5.76 -15.76
C GLN A 280 17.39 6.38 -15.04
N VAL A 281 17.62 7.48 -14.33
CA VAL A 281 16.60 8.23 -13.58
C VAL A 281 15.42 8.64 -14.47
N ASN A 282 15.68 9.23 -15.64
CA ASN A 282 14.61 9.70 -16.54
C ASN A 282 13.72 8.56 -17.06
N ALA A 283 14.32 7.43 -17.46
CA ALA A 283 13.57 6.27 -17.91
C ALA A 283 12.73 5.66 -16.77
N THR A 284 13.25 5.71 -15.53
CA THR A 284 12.53 5.27 -14.33
C THR A 284 11.29 6.11 -14.07
N ILE A 285 11.47 7.44 -14.08
CA ILE A 285 10.37 8.40 -13.88
C ILE A 285 9.33 8.23 -14.99
N GLN A 286 9.76 8.11 -16.24
CA GLN A 286 8.87 7.92 -17.38
C GLN A 286 8.06 6.62 -17.24
N GLU A 287 8.67 5.51 -16.83
CA GLU A 287 7.96 4.25 -16.65
C GLU A 287 6.94 4.32 -15.50
N ILE A 288 7.26 5.02 -14.42
CA ILE A 288 6.32 5.25 -13.31
C ILE A 288 5.18 6.16 -13.73
N ASN A 289 5.46 7.25 -14.44
CA ASN A 289 4.41 8.12 -14.96
C ASN A 289 3.48 7.39 -15.93
N ASN A 290 4.02 6.55 -16.82
CA ASN A 290 3.19 5.72 -17.69
C ASN A 290 2.27 4.77 -16.89
N PHE A 291 2.76 4.21 -15.78
CA PHE A 291 1.93 3.39 -14.89
C PHE A 291 0.82 4.22 -14.23
N LEU A 292 1.15 5.40 -13.72
CA LEU A 292 0.18 6.32 -13.12
C LEU A 292 -0.86 6.73 -14.16
N ASP A 293 -0.47 7.16 -15.36
CA ASP A 293 -1.39 7.53 -16.44
C ASP A 293 -2.31 6.39 -16.91
N THR A 294 -1.91 5.13 -16.70
CA THR A 294 -2.66 3.94 -17.14
C THR A 294 -3.57 3.35 -16.06
N THR A 295 -3.34 3.70 -14.80
CA THR A 295 -4.10 3.20 -13.65
C THR A 295 -4.82 4.36 -13.00
N ASN A 296 -5.93 4.12 -12.30
CA ASN A 296 -6.55 5.13 -11.45
C ASN A 296 -6.71 4.52 -10.06
N ARG A 297 -6.86 5.34 -9.03
CA ARG A 297 -7.19 4.87 -7.68
C ARG A 297 -6.12 3.99 -7.03
N THR A 298 -4.86 4.37 -7.23
CA THR A 298 -3.71 3.70 -6.59
C THR A 298 -3.05 4.61 -5.57
N ILE A 299 -2.70 4.07 -4.41
CA ILE A 299 -1.81 4.74 -3.46
C ILE A 299 -0.39 4.39 -3.86
N PHE A 300 0.37 5.39 -4.32
CA PHE A 300 1.77 5.20 -4.67
C PHE A 300 2.63 5.43 -3.42
N VAL A 301 3.44 4.43 -3.05
CA VAL A 301 4.36 4.51 -1.91
C VAL A 301 5.75 4.84 -2.43
N SER A 302 6.36 5.90 -1.89
CA SER A 302 7.70 6.32 -2.29
C SER A 302 8.75 5.20 -2.06
N PRO A 303 9.86 5.19 -2.81
CA PRO A 303 11.00 4.36 -2.44
C PRO A 303 11.52 4.78 -1.04
N PRO A 304 12.11 3.86 -0.27
CA PRO A 304 12.77 4.21 0.99
C PRO A 304 14.08 4.95 0.74
N TYR A 305 14.56 5.68 1.74
CA TYR A 305 15.92 6.20 1.77
C TYR A 305 16.92 5.07 2.00
N TYR A 306 18.10 5.16 1.38
CA TYR A 306 19.23 4.24 1.60
C TYR A 306 20.39 5.00 2.23
N TYR A 307 21.00 4.42 3.27
CA TYR A 307 22.26 4.95 3.80
C TYR A 307 23.43 4.50 2.94
N PRO A 308 24.36 5.41 2.59
CA PRO A 308 25.55 5.03 1.86
C PRO A 308 26.39 4.06 2.71
N ASP A 309 26.77 2.93 2.11
CA ASP A 309 27.62 1.89 2.71
C ASP A 309 28.25 1.02 1.60
N ILE A 310 29.01 0.00 1.97
CA ILE A 310 29.58 -1.01 1.05
C ILE A 310 28.52 -1.56 0.06
N GLN A 311 27.27 -1.73 0.50
CA GLN A 311 26.19 -2.24 -0.35
C GLN A 311 25.48 -1.17 -1.19
N PHE A 312 25.49 0.10 -0.75
CA PHE A 312 24.80 1.21 -1.39
C PHE A 312 25.80 2.33 -1.64
N THR A 313 26.32 2.40 -2.86
CA THR A 313 27.27 3.45 -3.23
C THR A 313 26.61 4.83 -3.07
N ALA A 314 27.42 5.86 -2.80
CA ALA A 314 26.93 7.23 -2.73
C ALA A 314 26.19 7.66 -4.01
N GLU A 315 26.63 7.13 -5.17
CA GLU A 315 25.95 7.26 -6.45
C GLU A 315 24.55 6.65 -6.45
N LEU A 316 24.40 5.39 -6.01
CA LEU A 316 23.08 4.76 -5.93
C LEU A 316 22.13 5.51 -4.99
N VAL A 317 22.63 6.00 -3.84
CA VAL A 317 21.83 6.80 -2.90
C VAL A 317 21.39 8.13 -3.53
N ARG A 318 22.30 8.81 -4.24
CA ARG A 318 22.00 10.06 -4.96
C ARG A 318 20.94 9.82 -6.02
N ASP A 319 21.10 8.79 -6.84
CA ASP A 319 20.20 8.53 -7.96
C ASP A 319 18.81 8.09 -7.46
N GLN A 320 18.72 7.34 -6.35
CA GLN A 320 17.42 7.07 -5.69
C GLN A 320 16.76 8.34 -5.15
N ALA A 321 17.55 9.29 -4.63
CA ALA A 321 17.03 10.60 -4.24
C ALA A 321 16.52 11.40 -5.45
N GLU A 322 17.16 11.27 -6.61
CA GLU A 322 16.70 11.90 -7.86
C GLU A 322 15.43 11.25 -8.39
N VAL A 323 15.31 9.92 -8.36
CA VAL A 323 14.06 9.22 -8.68
C VAL A 323 12.94 9.71 -7.76
N TYR A 324 13.17 9.74 -6.44
CA TYR A 324 12.20 10.27 -5.48
C TYR A 324 11.75 11.70 -5.82
N ARG A 325 12.69 12.64 -6.03
CA ARG A 325 12.37 14.04 -6.36
C ARG A 325 11.64 14.16 -7.70
N GLY A 326 12.01 13.36 -8.69
CA GLY A 326 11.38 13.36 -10.01
C GLY A 326 9.94 12.84 -10.00
N LEU A 327 9.59 12.00 -9.02
CA LEU A 327 8.22 11.51 -8.84
C LEU A 327 7.31 12.56 -8.20
N LEU A 328 7.81 13.35 -7.24
CA LEU A 328 6.98 14.26 -6.44
C LEU A 328 5.98 15.10 -7.27
N PRO A 329 6.35 15.73 -8.40
CA PRO A 329 5.42 16.53 -9.21
C PRO A 329 4.23 15.74 -9.77
N ASN A 330 4.32 14.42 -9.88
CA ASN A 330 3.31 13.56 -10.49
C ASN A 330 2.42 12.84 -9.47
N VAL A 331 2.86 12.71 -8.21
CA VAL A 331 2.12 11.95 -7.19
C VAL A 331 1.75 12.79 -5.97
N ALA A 332 2.43 13.92 -5.72
CA ALA A 332 2.28 14.62 -4.45
C ALA A 332 2.22 16.15 -4.57
N PRO A 333 1.53 16.82 -3.63
CA PRO A 333 0.32 16.37 -2.94
C PRO A 333 -0.94 16.51 -3.81
N GLU A 334 -0.79 17.02 -5.03
CA GLU A 334 -1.89 17.56 -5.85
C GLU A 334 -2.53 16.54 -6.79
N ASN A 335 -1.93 15.35 -6.94
CA ASN A 335 -2.52 14.29 -7.74
C ASN A 335 -3.53 13.50 -6.90
N ALA A 336 -4.78 13.96 -6.88
CA ALA A 336 -5.87 13.27 -6.20
C ALA A 336 -6.13 11.87 -6.77
N ASP A 337 -5.71 11.61 -8.02
CA ASP A 337 -5.90 10.30 -8.63
C ASP A 337 -4.92 9.23 -8.11
N HIS A 338 -3.80 9.70 -7.55
CA HIS A 338 -2.74 8.87 -7.02
C HIS A 338 -2.24 9.39 -5.67
N PRO A 339 -3.03 9.21 -4.58
CA PRO A 339 -2.58 9.60 -3.26
C PRO A 339 -1.19 9.04 -2.95
N PHE A 340 -0.32 9.87 -2.38
CA PHE A 340 1.08 9.53 -2.17
C PHE A 340 1.37 9.26 -0.70
N LEU A 341 2.01 8.12 -0.44
CA LEU A 341 2.55 7.77 0.86
C LEU A 341 4.07 7.97 0.84
N ASP A 342 4.52 9.12 1.32
CA ASP A 342 5.95 9.43 1.42
C ASP A 342 6.58 8.72 2.62
N VAL A 343 7.26 7.62 2.35
CA VAL A 343 8.08 6.91 3.33
C VAL A 343 9.57 7.24 3.18
N TYR A 344 9.95 8.04 2.19
CA TYR A 344 11.34 8.39 1.91
C TYR A 344 11.88 9.26 3.04
N GLU A 345 11.21 10.38 3.34
CA GLU A 345 11.66 11.31 4.39
C GLU A 345 11.53 10.70 5.79
N LEU A 346 10.51 9.85 6.00
CA LEU A 346 10.39 9.04 7.21
C LEU A 346 11.63 8.15 7.43
N THR A 347 11.99 7.36 6.42
CA THR A 347 13.09 6.39 6.53
C THR A 347 14.46 7.05 6.51
N ARG A 348 14.58 8.22 5.85
CA ARG A 348 15.74 9.11 5.90
C ARG A 348 15.97 9.69 7.29
N SER A 349 14.90 9.98 8.02
CA SER A 349 14.97 10.52 9.37
C SER A 349 15.38 9.46 10.42
N CYS A 350 15.25 8.17 10.09
CA CYS A 350 15.53 7.07 11.03
C CYS A 350 17.03 6.78 11.11
N MET A 351 17.74 7.54 11.97
CA MET A 351 19.19 7.46 12.16
C MET A 351 19.62 6.49 13.28
N TRP A 352 18.69 5.81 13.94
CA TRP A 352 19.03 4.87 15.00
C TRP A 352 19.70 3.59 14.46
N LYS A 353 20.55 2.98 15.29
CA LYS A 353 21.26 1.74 14.93
C LYS A 353 20.33 0.58 14.59
N ASN A 354 19.12 0.55 15.15
CA ASN A 354 18.11 -0.49 14.93
C ASN A 354 17.08 -0.11 13.85
N CYS A 355 17.23 1.00 13.13
CA CYS A 355 16.32 1.37 12.02
C CYS A 355 16.41 0.40 10.82
N SER A 356 17.50 -0.35 10.74
CA SER A 356 17.76 -1.35 9.71
C SER A 356 18.83 -2.33 10.20
N TYR A 357 18.69 -3.61 9.85
CA TYR A 357 19.67 -4.65 10.21
C TYR A 357 20.59 -4.99 9.03
N ASP A 358 20.15 -4.78 7.80
CA ASP A 358 20.90 -5.05 6.57
C ASP A 358 21.21 -3.77 5.77
N LYS A 359 20.92 -2.59 6.34
CA LYS A 359 21.05 -1.24 5.75
C LYS A 359 20.17 -0.96 4.52
N ALA A 360 19.55 -2.00 3.95
CA ALA A 360 18.64 -1.94 2.81
C ALA A 360 17.18 -1.85 3.27
N HIS A 361 16.79 -2.80 4.12
CA HIS A 361 15.44 -3.04 4.57
C HIS A 361 15.27 -2.51 5.98
N ARG A 362 14.07 -2.00 6.26
CA ARG A 362 13.81 -1.35 7.54
C ARG A 362 13.37 -2.36 8.57
N SER A 363 13.75 -2.08 9.82
CA SER A 363 13.34 -2.87 10.96
C SER A 363 11.83 -2.93 11.10
N ARG A 364 11.37 -3.91 11.87
CA ARG A 364 9.95 -4.18 12.04
C ARG A 364 9.15 -2.98 12.55
N PHE A 365 9.68 -2.24 13.54
CA PHE A 365 8.99 -1.07 14.10
C PHE A 365 8.82 0.05 13.05
N VAL A 366 9.82 0.26 12.18
CA VAL A 366 9.72 1.23 11.09
C VAL A 366 8.61 0.82 10.11
N ASN A 367 8.45 -0.48 9.85
CA ASN A 367 7.39 -0.97 8.97
C ASN A 367 5.99 -0.85 9.59
N ARG A 368 5.84 -1.07 10.89
CA ARG A 368 4.61 -0.73 11.63
C ARG A 368 4.30 0.77 11.53
N TRP A 369 5.31 1.62 11.66
CA TRP A 369 5.11 3.06 11.53
C TRP A 369 4.69 3.49 10.11
N LYS A 370 5.26 2.88 9.05
CA LYS A 370 4.74 3.08 7.68
C LYS A 370 3.27 2.66 7.55
N ALA A 371 2.87 1.57 8.21
CA ALA A 371 1.48 1.14 8.22
C ALA A 371 0.57 2.11 9.01
N GLN A 372 1.06 2.73 10.08
CA GLN A 372 0.35 3.83 10.76
C GLN A 372 0.14 5.03 9.82
N LEU A 373 1.14 5.41 9.02
CA LEU A 373 0.97 6.46 8.00
C LEU A 373 -0.08 6.06 6.95
N LEU A 374 -0.04 4.81 6.47
CA LEU A 374 -1.06 4.30 5.55
C LEU A 374 -2.48 4.36 6.16
N LEU A 375 -2.63 4.01 7.45
CA LEU A 375 -3.91 4.14 8.15
C LEU A 375 -4.35 5.60 8.24
N ASN A 376 -3.46 6.56 8.47
CA ASN A 376 -3.80 7.99 8.44
C ASN A 376 -4.18 8.51 7.04
N THR A 377 -3.72 7.84 5.97
CA THR A 377 -4.19 8.10 4.60
C THR A 377 -5.60 7.56 4.37
N LEU A 378 -5.93 6.40 4.96
CA LEU A 378 -7.18 5.66 4.72
C LEU A 378 -8.29 5.92 5.74
N CYS A 379 -7.97 6.44 6.91
CA CYS A 379 -8.85 6.49 8.07
C CYS A 379 -8.90 7.89 8.68
N GLU A 380 -9.99 8.17 9.38
CA GLU A 380 -10.14 9.37 10.19
C GLU A 380 -10.85 9.06 11.50
N VAL A 381 -10.34 9.65 12.59
CA VAL A 381 -10.97 9.61 13.91
C VAL A 381 -11.87 10.83 14.05
N GLN A 382 -13.11 10.63 14.51
CA GLN A 382 -14.11 11.68 14.70
C GLN A 382 -14.32 12.04 16.17
#